data_AF-A0A7W5MXA9-F1
#
_entry.id   AF-A0A7W5MXA9-F1
#
_cell.length_a   1.000
_cell.length_b   1.000
_cell.length_c   1.000
_cell.angle_alpha   90.00
_cell.angle_beta   90.00
_cell.angle_gamma   90.00
#
_symmetry.space_group_name_H-M   'P 1'
#
loop_
_entity.id
_entity.type
_entity.pdbx_description
1 polymer ?
#
loop_
_entity_poly.entity_id
_entity_poly.type
_entity_poly.pdbx_seq_one_letter_code
_entity_poly.pdbx_strand_id
1 'polypeptide(L)'
;MTADAPICHPTDLARALGQMIAVLNEERQALAGLDMDAIMGCAVDKADLCSRLETVASEAIDEECRGMVDAARRLNEANRRVRNLIAANVAARLDALTGTPALYRAHAGQVRAHHARTARVR
;
A
#
# COMPACT_ATOMS: atom_id res chain seq x y z
N MET A 1 -25.99 7.05 -12.14
CA MET A 1 -25.47 6.05 -11.19
C MET A 1 -26.29 4.79 -11.35
N THR A 2 -25.90 3.92 -12.28
CA THR A 2 -26.41 2.54 -12.30
C THR A 2 -25.80 1.86 -11.08
N ALA A 3 -26.62 1.43 -10.12
CA ALA A 3 -26.15 0.54 -9.07
C ALA A 3 -25.69 -0.74 -9.79
N ASP A 4 -24.38 -0.98 -9.78
CA ASP A 4 -23.83 -2.24 -10.31
C ASP A 4 -24.43 -3.38 -9.48
N ALA A 5 -24.82 -4.47 -10.15
CA ALA A 5 -25.46 -5.57 -9.47
C ALA A 5 -24.51 -6.15 -8.39
N PRO A 6 -25.03 -6.57 -7.22
CA PRO A 6 -24.18 -7.09 -6.17
C PRO A 6 -23.41 -8.34 -6.65
N ILE A 7 -22.16 -8.46 -6.21
CA ILE A 7 -21.36 -9.66 -6.47
C ILE A 7 -21.89 -10.77 -5.56
N CYS A 8 -22.65 -11.69 -6.15
CA CYS A 8 -23.30 -12.80 -5.42
C CYS A 8 -22.59 -14.15 -5.57
N HIS A 9 -21.59 -14.27 -6.45
CA HIS A 9 -20.89 -15.52 -6.71
C HIS A 9 -19.41 -15.46 -6.34
N PRO A 10 -18.85 -16.47 -5.65
CA PRO A 10 -17.43 -16.51 -5.29
C PRO A 10 -16.48 -16.36 -6.48
N THR A 11 -16.82 -16.95 -7.63
CA THR A 11 -15.99 -16.84 -8.85
C THR A 11 -15.89 -15.39 -9.36
N ASP A 12 -16.94 -14.60 -9.23
CA ASP A 12 -16.95 -13.20 -9.65
C ASP A 12 -16.14 -12.33 -8.67
N LEU A 13 -16.24 -12.62 -7.38
CA LEU A 13 -15.40 -12.01 -6.35
C LEU A 13 -13.93 -12.35 -6.55
N ALA A 14 -13.59 -13.62 -6.76
CA ALA A 14 -12.22 -14.06 -7.03
C ALA A 14 -11.64 -13.39 -8.28
N ARG A 15 -12.44 -13.21 -9.34
CA ARG A 15 -12.02 -12.45 -10.52
C ARG A 15 -11.71 -10.99 -10.19
N ALA A 16 -12.58 -10.31 -9.45
CA ALA A 16 -12.37 -8.91 -9.07
C ALA A 16 -11.13 -8.75 -8.16
N LEU A 17 -10.93 -9.67 -7.21
CA LEU A 17 -9.75 -9.68 -6.34
C LEU A 17 -8.47 -10.00 -7.14
N GLY A 18 -8.54 -10.89 -8.13
CA GLY A 18 -7.44 -11.17 -9.04
C GLY A 18 -7.02 -9.94 -9.85
N GLN A 19 -8.01 -9.18 -10.36
CA GLN A 19 -7.78 -7.89 -11.02
C GLN A 19 -7.13 -6.87 -10.06
N MET A 20 -7.61 -6.76 -8.82
CA MET A 20 -7.02 -5.88 -7.81
C MET A 20 -5.56 -6.25 -7.51
N ILE A 21 -5.24 -7.54 -7.39
CA ILE A 21 -3.86 -8.02 -7.19
C ILE A 21 -2.97 -7.66 -8.39
N ALA A 22 -3.48 -7.77 -9.62
CA ALA A 22 -2.73 -7.38 -10.82
C ALA A 22 -2.41 -5.88 -10.82
N VAL A 23 -3.41 -5.02 -10.62
CA VAL A 23 -3.24 -3.56 -10.56
C VAL A 23 -2.28 -3.15 -9.43
N LEU A 24 -2.34 -3.80 -8.26
CA LEU A 24 -1.38 -3.53 -7.17
C LEU A 24 0.06 -3.93 -7.53
N ASN A 25 0.26 -4.97 -8.33
CA ASN A 25 1.59 -5.34 -8.82
C ASN A 25 2.10 -4.40 -9.91
N GLU A 26 1.22 -3.91 -10.77
CA GLU A 26 1.53 -2.90 -11.78
C GLU A 26 1.90 -1.57 -11.11
N GLU A 27 1.13 -1.12 -10.12
CA GLU A 27 1.46 0.06 -9.32
C GLU A 27 2.83 -0.07 -8.66
N ARG A 28 3.17 -1.26 -8.14
CA ARG A 28 4.50 -1.50 -7.55
C ARG A 28 5.63 -1.28 -8.56
N GLN A 29 5.43 -1.71 -9.80
CA GLN A 29 6.40 -1.51 -10.88
C GLN A 29 6.47 -0.03 -11.29
N ALA A 30 5.31 0.62 -11.42
CA ALA A 30 5.22 2.05 -11.73
C ALA A 30 5.91 2.91 -10.65
N LEU A 31 5.71 2.59 -9.36
CA LEU A 31 6.40 3.23 -8.24
C LEU A 31 7.92 3.04 -8.29
N ALA A 32 8.39 1.87 -8.72
CA ALA A 32 9.82 1.62 -8.88
C ALA A 32 10.42 2.40 -10.06
N GLY A 33 9.65 2.60 -11.14
CA GLY A 33 10.02 3.40 -12.30
C GLY A 33 9.77 4.90 -12.17
N LEU A 34 9.08 5.35 -11.10
CA LEU A 34 8.54 6.71 -10.95
C LEU A 34 7.66 7.15 -12.15
N ASP A 35 6.94 6.20 -12.73
CA ASP A 35 6.06 6.42 -13.87
C ASP A 35 4.73 7.03 -13.40
N MET A 36 4.59 8.35 -13.54
CA MET A 36 3.43 9.10 -13.05
C MET A 36 2.14 8.70 -13.78
N ASP A 37 2.20 8.51 -15.10
CA ASP A 37 1.03 8.18 -15.90
C ASP A 37 0.50 6.78 -15.53
N ALA A 38 1.40 5.81 -15.37
CA ALA A 38 1.04 4.48 -14.90
C ALA A 38 0.50 4.48 -13.46
N ILE A 39 1.07 5.29 -12.55
CA ILE A 39 0.56 5.44 -11.18
C ILE A 39 -0.87 6.00 -11.19
N MET A 40 -1.14 7.02 -12.01
CA MET A 40 -2.46 7.62 -12.12
C MET A 40 -3.48 6.65 -12.73
N GLY A 41 -3.10 5.88 -13.76
CA GLY A 41 -3.92 4.80 -14.32
C GLY A 41 -4.29 3.75 -13.26
N CYS A 42 -3.30 3.25 -12.52
CA CYS A 42 -3.53 2.31 -11.43
C CYS A 42 -4.44 2.88 -10.34
N ALA A 43 -4.40 4.19 -10.08
CA ALA A 43 -5.27 4.82 -9.10
C ALA A 43 -6.74 4.81 -9.53
N VAL A 44 -7.01 5.04 -10.82
CA VAL A 44 -8.37 4.95 -11.40
C VAL A 44 -8.86 3.50 -11.35
N ASP A 45 -8.07 2.55 -11.83
CA ASP A 45 -8.45 1.13 -11.86
C ASP A 45 -8.75 0.59 -10.46
N LYS A 46 -7.96 0.98 -9.44
CA LYS A 46 -8.24 0.64 -8.05
C LYS A 46 -9.54 1.25 -7.55
N ALA A 47 -9.85 2.49 -7.89
CA ALA A 47 -11.09 3.13 -7.48
C ALA A 47 -12.31 2.43 -8.09
N ASP A 48 -12.24 2.08 -9.37
CA ASP A 48 -13.29 1.34 -10.07
C ASP A 48 -13.49 -0.07 -9.48
N LEU A 49 -12.39 -0.78 -9.19
CA LEU A 49 -12.45 -2.08 -8.52
C LEU A 49 -12.98 -1.98 -7.08
N CYS A 50 -12.61 -0.96 -6.31
CA CYS A 50 -13.16 -0.71 -4.98
C CYS A 50 -14.67 -0.47 -5.05
N SER A 51 -15.13 0.36 -5.99
CA SER A 51 -16.56 0.61 -6.22
C SER A 51 -17.33 -0.69 -6.51
N ARG A 52 -16.77 -1.57 -7.35
CA ARG A 52 -17.35 -2.90 -7.62
C ARG A 52 -17.37 -3.82 -6.39
N LEU A 53 -16.38 -3.70 -5.50
CA LEU A 53 -16.28 -4.51 -4.28
C LEU A 53 -17.18 -4.00 -3.14
N GLU A 54 -17.75 -2.80 -3.23
CA GLU A 54 -18.68 -2.26 -2.21
C GLU A 54 -19.99 -3.06 -2.14
N THR A 55 -20.39 -3.72 -3.23
CA THR A 55 -21.66 -4.45 -3.34
C THR A 55 -21.49 -5.97 -3.24
N VAL A 56 -20.50 -6.46 -2.50
CA VAL A 56 -20.28 -7.91 -2.32
C VAL A 56 -21.27 -8.50 -1.31
N ALA A 57 -22.00 -9.55 -1.71
CA ALA A 57 -22.84 -10.33 -0.81
C ALA A 57 -21.96 -11.23 0.09
N SER A 58 -22.30 -11.36 1.38
CA SER A 58 -21.50 -12.14 2.33
C SER A 58 -21.36 -13.62 1.93
N GLU A 59 -22.35 -14.16 1.23
CA GLU A 59 -22.37 -15.52 0.68
C GLU A 59 -21.36 -15.75 -0.46
N ALA A 60 -20.87 -14.69 -1.10
CA ALA A 60 -19.82 -14.77 -2.11
C ALA A 60 -18.41 -14.91 -1.49
N ILE A 61 -18.25 -14.72 -0.18
CA ILE A 61 -16.95 -14.71 0.50
C ILE A 61 -16.62 -16.11 1.03
N ASP A 62 -15.90 -16.89 0.22
CA ASP A 62 -15.31 -18.16 0.63
C ASP A 62 -13.88 -18.03 1.17
N GLU A 63 -13.25 -19.16 1.50
CA GLU A 63 -11.89 -19.19 2.05
C GLU A 63 -10.82 -18.74 1.04
N GLU A 64 -11.00 -19.06 -0.23
CA GLU A 64 -10.09 -18.63 -1.30
C GLU A 64 -10.12 -17.10 -1.43
N CYS A 65 -11.32 -16.51 -1.46
CA CYS A 65 -11.50 -15.07 -1.50
C CYS A 65 -10.85 -14.36 -0.31
N ARG A 66 -10.93 -14.93 0.90
CA ARG A 66 -10.23 -14.39 2.09
C ARG A 66 -8.72 -14.38 1.90
N GLY A 67 -8.15 -15.48 1.39
CA GLY A 67 -6.72 -15.55 1.07
C GLY A 67 -6.28 -14.50 0.04
N MET A 68 -7.12 -14.23 -0.97
CA MET A 68 -6.88 -13.20 -1.98
C MET A 68 -6.96 -11.78 -1.39
N VAL A 69 -7.94 -11.50 -0.53
CA VAL A 69 -8.04 -10.22 0.20
C VAL A 69 -6.77 -9.97 1.01
N ASP A 70 -6.28 -10.98 1.72
CA ASP A 70 -5.03 -10.86 2.48
C ASP A 70 -3.82 -10.62 1.57
N ALA A 71 -3.75 -11.26 0.41
CA ALA A 71 -2.70 -11.02 -0.57
C ALA A 71 -2.73 -9.58 -1.10
N ALA A 72 -3.91 -9.08 -1.52
CA ALA A 72 -4.10 -7.71 -1.95
C ALA A 72 -3.72 -6.71 -0.86
N ARG A 73 -4.11 -6.97 0.40
CA ARG A 73 -3.76 -6.12 1.55
C ARG A 73 -2.25 -6.02 1.75
N ARG A 74 -1.52 -7.13 1.67
CA ARG A 74 -0.05 -7.15 1.79
C ARG A 74 0.64 -6.36 0.68
N LEU A 75 0.14 -6.48 -0.56
CA LEU A 75 0.66 -5.73 -1.71
C LEU A 75 0.41 -4.23 -1.57
N ASN A 76 -0.79 -3.82 -1.20
CA ASN A 76 -1.12 -2.42 -0.97
C ASN A 76 -0.25 -1.81 0.14
N GLU A 77 0.01 -2.55 1.22
CA GLU A 77 0.93 -2.12 2.27
C GLU A 77 2.38 -1.97 1.77
N ALA A 78 2.83 -2.84 0.87
CA ALA A 78 4.13 -2.68 0.23
C ALA A 78 4.18 -1.40 -0.63
N ASN A 79 3.16 -1.14 -1.45
CA ASN A 79 3.08 0.07 -2.28
C ASN A 79 3.06 1.35 -1.44
N ARG A 80 2.29 1.35 -0.35
CA ARG A 80 2.26 2.46 0.63
C ARG A 80 3.65 2.73 1.20
N ARG A 81 4.39 1.69 1.59
CA ARG A 81 5.75 1.82 2.13
C ARG A 81 6.71 2.43 1.11
N VAL A 82 6.63 2.01 -0.16
CA VAL A 82 7.47 2.58 -1.24
C VAL A 82 7.18 4.07 -1.45
N ARG A 83 5.90 4.44 -1.62
CA ARG A 83 5.49 5.85 -1.77
C ARG A 83 5.95 6.72 -0.60
N ASN A 84 5.77 6.22 0.63
CA ASN A 84 6.16 6.95 1.83
C ASN A 84 7.69 7.11 1.95
N LEU A 85 8.46 6.10 1.53
CA LEU A 85 9.92 6.18 1.50
C LEU A 85 10.40 7.25 0.50
N ILE A 86 9.78 7.29 -0.68
CA ILE A 86 10.08 8.33 -1.69
C ILE A 86 9.80 9.72 -1.12
N ALA A 87 8.62 9.92 -0.51
CA ALA A 87 8.25 11.19 0.11
C ALA A 87 9.23 11.61 1.22
N ALA A 88 9.60 10.67 2.10
CA ALA A 88 10.57 10.92 3.18
C ALA A 88 11.96 11.30 2.63
N ASN A 89 12.40 10.64 1.56
CA ASN A 89 13.68 10.95 0.91
C ASN A 89 13.68 12.36 0.28
N VAL A 90 12.58 12.76 -0.37
CA VAL A 90 12.44 14.10 -0.94
C VAL A 90 12.43 15.15 0.18
N ALA A 91 11.62 14.96 1.22
CA ALA A 91 11.55 15.88 2.37
C ALA A 91 12.93 16.06 3.03
N ALA A 92 13.65 14.97 3.31
CA ALA A 92 14.97 15.03 3.93
C ALA A 92 16.01 15.80 3.11
N ARG A 93 15.90 15.79 1.78
CA ARG A 93 16.78 16.58 0.90
C ARG A 93 16.43 18.06 0.91
N LEU A 94 15.14 18.38 0.92
CA LEU A 94 14.67 19.76 1.02
C LEU A 94 15.08 20.39 2.36
N ASP A 95 14.90 19.66 3.47
CA ASP A 95 15.34 20.09 4.81
C ASP A 95 16.84 20.40 4.86
N ALA A 96 17.66 19.58 4.19
CA ALA A 96 19.10 19.79 4.12
C ALA A 96 19.48 21.09 3.37
N LEU A 97 18.70 21.50 2.37
CA LEU A 97 18.92 22.74 1.62
C LEU A 97 18.51 23.98 2.40
N THR A 98 17.49 23.88 3.25
CA THR A 98 16.99 25.01 4.06
C THR A 98 17.71 25.17 5.40
N GLY A 99 18.69 24.30 5.70
CA GLY A 99 19.42 24.32 6.97
C GLY A 99 18.55 23.99 8.17
N THR A 100 17.35 23.45 7.96
CA THR A 100 16.48 22.99 9.05
C THR A 100 16.94 21.57 9.40
N PRO A 101 17.48 21.31 10.60
CA PRO A 101 17.80 19.94 10.99
C PRO A 101 16.49 19.17 11.00
N ALA A 102 16.41 18.06 10.26
CA ALA A 102 15.27 17.15 10.33
C ALA A 102 15.12 16.65 11.78
N LEU A 103 14.28 17.32 12.58
CA LEU A 103 14.12 17.10 14.02
C LEU A 103 13.56 15.71 14.36
N TYR A 104 13.27 14.87 13.36
CA TYR A 104 12.83 13.49 13.56
C TYR A 104 13.96 12.45 13.62
N ARG A 105 15.22 12.80 13.35
CA ARG A 105 16.32 11.80 13.39
C ARG A 105 16.85 11.52 14.81
N ALA A 106 16.47 12.31 15.82
CA ALA A 106 16.99 12.15 17.17
C ALA A 106 16.42 10.92 17.91
N HIS A 107 15.16 10.52 17.70
CA HIS A 107 14.55 9.51 18.57
C HIS A 107 14.78 8.05 18.13
N ALA A 108 14.85 7.74 16.82
CA ALA A 108 15.07 6.35 16.38
C ALA A 108 16.52 5.86 16.60
N GLY A 109 17.50 6.77 16.50
CA GLY A 109 18.91 6.46 16.75
C GLY A 109 19.26 6.40 18.25
N GLN A 110 18.64 7.27 19.07
CA GLN A 110 18.88 7.30 20.52
C GLN A 110 18.31 6.07 21.24
N VAL A 111 17.13 5.57 20.83
CA VAL A 111 16.54 4.36 21.44
C VAL A 111 17.40 3.12 21.18
N ARG A 112 17.97 2.98 19.97
CA ARG A 112 18.91 1.89 19.65
C ARG A 112 20.24 2.02 20.40
N ALA A 113 20.77 3.24 20.54
CA ALA A 113 22.01 3.49 21.27
C ALA A 113 21.88 3.33 22.80
N HIS A 114 20.68 3.53 23.36
CA HIS A 114 20.41 3.33 24.78
C HIS A 114 20.36 1.84 25.15
N HIS A 115 19.65 1.00 24.38
CA HIS A 115 19.58 -0.44 24.65
C HIS A 115 20.93 -1.15 24.48
N ALA A 116 21.75 -0.75 23.51
CA ALA A 116 23.09 -1.29 23.32
C ALA A 116 24.05 -0.95 24.47
N ARG A 117 23.84 0.19 25.16
CA ARG A 117 24.66 0.60 26.31
C ARG A 117 24.28 -0.15 27.58
N THR A 118 23.00 -0.42 27.80
CA THR A 118 22.52 -1.17 28.97
C THR A 118 22.82 -2.67 28.89
N ALA A 119 23.01 -3.23 27.70
CA ALA A 119 23.36 -4.65 27.50
C ALA A 119 24.85 -4.96 27.71
N ARG A 120 25.71 -3.94 27.85
CA ARG A 120 27.18 -4.09 27.97
C ARG A 120 27.71 -3.94 29.40
N VAL A 121 26.82 -3.71 30.37
CA VAL A 121 27.14 -3.45 31.79
C VAL A 121 26.45 -4.48 32.70
N ARG A 122 26.18 -5.69 32.20
CA ARG A 122 25.75 -6.84 32.99
C ARG A 122 26.65 -8.03 32.71
#